data_AF-A0A150HSQ8-F1
#
_entry.id   AF-A0A150HSQ8-F1
#
_cell.length_a   1.000
_cell.length_b   1.000
_cell.length_c   1.000
_cell.angle_alpha   90.00
_cell.angle_beta   90.00
_cell.angle_gamma   90.00
#
_symmetry.space_group_name_H-M   'P 1'
#
loop_
_entity.id
_entity.type
_entity.pdbx_description
1 polymer ?
#
loop_
_entity_poly.entity_id
_entity_poly.type
_entity_poly.pdbx_seq_one_letter_code
_entity_poly.pdbx_strand_id
1 'polypeptide(L)'
;MTNNNVSEQEPCDHPAKKKRGRPKCFDEQQALEKAMLLFWEHGYEATSISDLTQALALTAPSLYSSFGDKTTLFYKCIDYYLAHEACPIEAIFLEAKTAKVAFELFLYDNVQRLAQPDKPSGCMLVVATMNCSDHAQEVQHNILEKRLKTKQKLLERLQQAVAEGDVAETAPLQEIADFYATVLQGLTIQARDGANVEQLHKVVEHAMRTWDLF
;
A
#
# COMPACT_ATOMS: atom_id res chain seq x y z
N MET A 1 4.25 64.72 -24.46
CA MET A 1 5.24 65.12 -23.43
C MET A 1 4.57 64.85 -22.10
N THR A 2 5.00 64.00 -21.18
CA THR A 2 6.26 63.29 -20.91
C THR A 2 5.95 62.37 -19.73
N ASN A 3 6.48 61.12 -19.74
CA ASN A 3 7.05 60.35 -18.61
C ASN A 3 6.29 60.24 -17.25
N ASN A 4 6.37 59.19 -16.44
CA ASN A 4 6.94 57.84 -16.41
C ASN A 4 6.66 57.36 -14.95
N ASN A 5 6.48 56.05 -14.72
CA ASN A 5 6.94 55.34 -13.50
C ASN A 5 6.27 55.71 -12.13
N VAL A 6 6.08 54.89 -11.09
CA VAL A 6 6.49 53.55 -10.63
C VAL A 6 5.42 53.08 -9.62
N SER A 7 5.23 51.77 -9.48
CA SER A 7 4.51 51.14 -8.36
C SER A 7 5.29 51.22 -7.05
N GLU A 8 4.67 51.74 -5.98
CA GLU A 8 5.20 51.58 -4.62
C GLU A 8 4.23 50.73 -3.80
N GLN A 9 4.59 49.46 -3.61
CA GLN A 9 4.06 48.60 -2.55
C GLN A 9 5.02 48.70 -1.37
N GLU A 10 4.52 49.14 -0.21
CA GLU A 10 5.24 49.07 1.05
C GLU A 10 5.40 47.61 1.53
N PRO A 11 6.51 47.26 2.21
CA PRO A 11 6.86 45.87 2.51
C PRO A 11 6.33 45.40 3.88
N CYS A 12 5.77 44.19 3.92
CA CYS A 12 5.55 43.44 5.15
C CYS A 12 6.90 42.93 5.70
N ASP A 13 7.42 43.61 6.72
CA ASP A 13 8.60 43.18 7.47
C ASP A 13 8.20 42.16 8.56
N HIS A 14 8.46 40.88 8.32
CA HIS A 14 8.45 39.83 9.33
C HIS A 14 9.74 39.00 9.22
N PRO A 15 10.59 38.91 10.27
CA PRO A 15 11.85 38.22 10.18
C PRO A 15 11.65 36.71 10.39
N ALA A 16 11.38 35.99 9.31
CA ALA A 16 11.39 34.54 9.30
C ALA A 16 12.83 34.01 9.16
N LYS A 17 13.28 33.21 10.15
CA LYS A 17 14.55 32.47 10.12
C LYS A 17 14.72 31.71 8.80
N LYS A 18 15.67 32.15 7.96
CA LYS A 18 16.09 31.45 6.73
C LYS A 18 16.61 30.05 7.08
N LYS A 19 15.84 29.00 6.80
CA LYS A 19 16.41 27.67 6.55
C LYS A 19 17.22 27.77 5.25
N ARG A 20 18.55 27.61 5.35
CA ARG A 20 19.45 27.51 4.19
C ARG A 20 19.18 26.19 3.48
N GLY A 21 18.61 26.26 2.28
CA GLY A 21 18.46 25.15 1.35
C GLY A 21 17.87 25.69 0.05
N ARG A 22 18.50 25.38 -1.09
CA ARG A 22 17.94 25.66 -2.43
C ARG A 22 16.51 25.09 -2.47
N PRO A 23 15.50 25.80 -2.99
CA PRO A 23 14.14 25.26 -3.08
C PRO A 23 14.19 23.91 -3.81
N LYS A 24 13.56 22.88 -3.23
CA LYS A 24 13.47 21.55 -3.84
C LYS A 24 12.76 21.71 -5.18
N CYS A 25 13.51 21.56 -6.28
CA CYS A 25 13.00 21.76 -7.65
C CYS A 25 12.15 20.59 -8.17
N PHE A 26 11.73 19.66 -7.32
CA PHE A 26 10.98 18.47 -7.73
C PHE A 26 9.81 18.21 -6.77
N ASP A 27 8.77 17.59 -7.31
CA ASP A 27 7.61 17.14 -6.54
C ASP A 27 7.97 15.83 -5.81
N GLU A 28 8.07 15.91 -4.47
CA GLU A 28 8.41 14.77 -3.63
C GLU A 28 7.36 13.65 -3.69
N GLN A 29 6.09 13.98 -3.88
CA GLN A 29 5.02 13.00 -3.92
C GLN A 29 5.08 12.20 -5.22
N GLN A 30 5.27 12.88 -6.35
CA GLN A 30 5.50 12.21 -7.64
C GLN A 30 6.78 11.37 -7.62
N ALA A 31 7.83 11.83 -6.95
CA ALA A 31 9.04 11.03 -6.78
C ALA A 31 8.78 9.78 -5.91
N LEU A 32 7.98 9.90 -4.85
CA LEU A 32 7.64 8.78 -3.98
C LEU A 32 6.79 7.72 -4.70
N GLU A 33 5.81 8.15 -5.51
CA GLU A 33 4.98 7.27 -6.34
C GLU A 33 5.85 6.46 -7.34
N LYS A 34 6.76 7.13 -8.05
CA LYS A 34 7.68 6.46 -8.99
C LYS A 34 8.60 5.47 -8.29
N ALA A 35 9.14 5.84 -7.12
CA ALA A 35 9.96 4.94 -6.32
C ALA A 35 9.16 3.73 -5.84
N MET A 36 7.91 3.94 -5.42
CA MET A 36 6.99 2.88 -5.01
C MET A 36 6.74 1.90 -6.16
N LEU A 37 6.43 2.38 -7.37
CA LEU A 37 6.23 1.52 -8.54
C LEU A 37 7.47 0.68 -8.86
N LEU A 38 8.66 1.28 -8.77
CA LEU A 38 9.92 0.58 -9.03
C LEU A 38 10.18 -0.53 -7.99
N PHE A 39 9.96 -0.22 -6.71
CA PHE A 39 10.06 -1.22 -5.64
C PHE A 39 8.99 -2.30 -5.72
N TRP A 40 7.79 -1.97 -6.21
CA TRP A 40 6.72 -2.93 -6.40
C TRP A 40 7.04 -3.87 -7.56
N GLU A 41 7.59 -3.37 -8.66
CA GLU A 41 7.96 -4.21 -9.80
C GLU A 41 9.16 -5.13 -9.50
N HIS A 42 10.24 -4.55 -8.97
CA HIS A 42 11.52 -5.26 -8.87
C HIS A 42 11.81 -5.80 -7.46
N GLY A 43 11.13 -5.27 -6.45
CA GLY A 43 11.39 -5.58 -5.05
C GLY A 43 12.49 -4.74 -4.42
N TYR A 44 12.56 -4.82 -3.10
CA TYR A 44 13.47 -3.99 -2.30
C TYR A 44 14.92 -4.22 -2.70
N GLU A 45 15.39 -5.46 -2.70
CA GLU A 45 16.81 -5.76 -2.86
C GLU A 45 17.32 -5.48 -4.27
N ALA A 46 16.57 -5.92 -5.28
CA ALA A 46 16.96 -5.78 -6.69
C ALA A 46 16.95 -4.33 -7.21
N THR A 47 16.22 -3.43 -6.54
CA THR A 47 16.18 -2.01 -6.93
C THR A 47 17.43 -1.27 -6.42
N SER A 48 18.35 -0.87 -7.29
CA SER A 48 19.56 -0.16 -6.88
C SER A 48 19.31 1.34 -6.64
N ILE A 49 20.25 2.02 -5.95
CA ILE A 49 20.25 3.48 -5.84
C ILE A 49 20.36 4.13 -7.22
N SER A 50 21.09 3.50 -8.16
CA SER A 50 21.22 3.98 -9.53
C SER A 50 19.86 3.98 -10.23
N ASP A 51 19.12 2.87 -10.14
CA ASP A 51 17.79 2.74 -10.74
C ASP A 51 16.83 3.80 -10.19
N LEU A 52 16.85 4.02 -8.87
CA LEU A 52 16.06 5.06 -8.21
C LEU A 52 16.46 6.46 -8.73
N THR A 53 17.75 6.80 -8.73
CA THR A 53 18.18 8.12 -9.21
C THR A 53 17.80 8.39 -10.66
N GLN A 54 17.87 7.36 -11.51
CA GLN A 54 17.46 7.43 -12.91
C GLN A 54 15.95 7.62 -13.05
N ALA A 55 15.14 6.77 -12.39
CA ALA A 55 13.69 6.82 -12.46
C ALA A 55 13.11 8.13 -11.89
N LEU A 56 13.74 8.67 -10.85
CA LEU A 56 13.30 9.89 -10.18
C LEU A 56 13.86 11.17 -10.82
N ALA A 57 14.80 11.05 -11.77
CA ALA A 57 15.58 12.16 -12.31
C ALA A 57 16.27 13.00 -11.21
N LEU A 58 16.81 12.32 -10.19
CA LEU A 58 17.51 12.91 -9.05
C LEU A 58 18.98 12.49 -9.02
N THR A 59 19.82 13.28 -8.37
CA THR A 59 21.16 12.84 -8.00
C THR A 59 21.12 12.05 -6.69
N ALA A 60 22.08 11.15 -6.47
CA ALA A 60 22.15 10.38 -5.21
C ALA A 60 22.15 11.30 -3.96
N PRO A 61 22.93 12.40 -3.89
CA PRO A 61 22.84 13.34 -2.76
C PRO A 61 21.45 13.97 -2.57
N SER A 62 20.73 14.23 -3.66
CA SER A 62 19.36 14.81 -3.59
C SER A 62 18.35 13.78 -3.07
N LEU A 63 18.50 12.52 -3.50
CA LEU A 63 17.70 11.40 -2.99
C LEU A 63 17.94 11.22 -1.48
N TYR A 64 19.19 11.12 -1.06
CA TYR A 64 19.53 10.91 0.35
C TYR A 64 19.06 12.06 1.25
N SER A 65 19.27 13.31 0.82
CA SER A 65 18.85 14.48 1.59
C SER A 65 17.32 14.65 1.68
N SER A 66 16.56 14.04 0.76
CA SER A 66 15.11 14.17 0.73
C SER A 66 14.40 13.00 1.41
N PHE A 67 14.90 11.78 1.23
CA PHE A 67 14.21 10.56 1.64
C PHE A 67 14.97 9.73 2.68
N GLY A 68 16.20 10.11 3.03
CA GLY A 68 17.09 9.28 3.84
C GLY A 68 17.74 8.18 3.00
N ASP A 69 18.04 7.05 3.62
CA ASP A 69 18.59 5.90 2.91
C ASP A 69 17.52 5.12 2.11
N LYS A 70 17.98 4.08 1.39
CA LYS A 70 17.11 3.21 0.59
C LYS A 70 16.00 2.57 1.43
N THR A 71 16.34 2.12 2.64
CA THR A 71 15.40 1.49 3.58
C THR A 71 14.30 2.46 4.01
N THR A 72 14.69 3.68 4.36
CA THR A 72 13.77 4.76 4.76
C THR A 72 12.86 5.15 3.61
N LEU A 73 13.40 5.29 2.40
CA LEU A 73 12.61 5.53 1.19
C LEU A 73 11.64 4.36 0.94
N PHE A 74 12.10 3.12 1.07
CA PHE A 74 11.26 1.93 0.90
C PHE A 74 10.08 1.93 1.87
N TYR A 75 10.30 2.21 3.16
CA TYR A 75 9.19 2.28 4.13
C TYR A 75 8.22 3.42 3.81
N LYS A 76 8.71 4.59 3.38
CA LYS A 76 7.84 5.67 2.88
C LYS A 76 7.00 5.22 1.68
N CYS A 77 7.58 4.43 0.76
CA CYS A 77 6.85 3.87 -0.38
C CYS A 77 5.78 2.87 0.07
N ILE A 78 6.08 2.04 1.06
CA ILE A 78 5.12 1.08 1.63
C ILE A 78 3.95 1.82 2.30
N ASP A 79 4.22 2.88 3.05
CA ASP A 79 3.16 3.67 3.67
C ASP A 79 2.33 4.42 2.62
N TYR A 80 2.98 4.92 1.56
CA TYR A 80 2.28 5.51 0.41
C TYR A 80 1.37 4.48 -0.29
N TYR A 81 1.90 3.29 -0.58
CA TYR A 81 1.13 2.17 -1.15
C TYR A 81 -0.08 1.82 -0.29
N LEU A 82 0.09 1.70 1.04
CA LEU A 82 -0.99 1.37 1.96
C LEU A 82 -2.10 2.43 1.98
N ALA A 83 -1.76 3.70 1.78
CA ALA A 83 -2.71 4.80 1.82
C ALA A 83 -3.44 5.04 0.48
N HIS A 84 -2.85 4.68 -0.66
CA HIS A 84 -3.38 5.05 -1.98
C HIS A 84 -3.74 3.84 -2.86
N GLU A 85 -2.99 2.75 -2.74
CA GLU A 85 -3.08 1.61 -3.66
C GLU A 85 -3.72 0.39 -3.01
N ALA A 86 -3.44 0.14 -1.74
CA ALA A 86 -3.94 -1.02 -1.02
C ALA A 86 -5.45 -0.94 -0.74
N CYS A 87 -6.04 -2.09 -0.43
CA CYS A 87 -7.43 -2.20 -0.02
C CYS A 87 -7.70 -1.39 1.25
N PRO A 88 -8.71 -0.50 1.28
CA PRO A 88 -9.08 0.30 2.45
C PRO A 88 -9.91 -0.52 3.45
N ILE A 89 -9.32 -1.61 3.97
CA ILE A 89 -10.01 -2.60 4.82
C ILE A 89 -10.79 -1.99 5.99
N GLU A 90 -10.25 -0.95 6.64
CA GLU A 90 -10.90 -0.30 7.79
C GLU A 90 -12.21 0.38 7.40
N ALA A 91 -12.24 1.11 6.28
CA ALA A 91 -13.44 1.75 5.78
C ALA A 91 -14.48 0.72 5.34
N ILE A 92 -14.05 -0.32 4.61
CA ILE A 92 -14.93 -1.40 4.16
C ILE A 92 -15.59 -2.10 5.36
N PHE A 93 -14.81 -2.41 6.40
CA PHE A 93 -15.30 -3.14 7.57
C PHE A 93 -16.23 -2.29 8.43
N LEU A 94 -15.99 -0.98 8.49
CA LEU A 94 -16.84 -0.03 9.20
C LEU A 94 -18.20 0.16 8.51
N GLU A 95 -18.23 0.21 7.19
CA GLU A 95 -19.45 0.49 6.41
C GLU A 95 -20.30 -0.76 6.14
N ALA A 96 -19.69 -1.94 6.18
CA ALA A 96 -20.36 -3.19 5.88
C ALA A 96 -21.33 -3.63 7.00
N LYS A 97 -22.57 -3.93 6.60
CA LYS A 97 -23.67 -4.29 7.51
C LYS A 97 -23.47 -5.62 8.25
N THR A 98 -22.74 -6.56 7.66
CA THR A 98 -22.47 -7.89 8.21
C THR A 98 -21.01 -8.27 7.94
N ALA A 99 -20.46 -9.21 8.70
CA ALA A 99 -19.13 -9.77 8.45
C ALA A 99 -19.06 -10.44 7.08
N LYS A 100 -20.11 -11.16 6.65
CA LYS A 100 -20.16 -11.78 5.32
C LYS A 100 -19.97 -10.74 4.22
N VAL A 101 -20.71 -9.62 4.30
CA VAL A 101 -20.60 -8.51 3.34
C VAL A 101 -19.24 -7.83 3.44
N ALA A 102 -18.70 -7.66 4.65
CA ALA A 102 -17.39 -7.05 4.85
C ALA A 102 -16.27 -7.84 4.14
N PHE A 103 -16.27 -9.16 4.32
CA PHE A 103 -15.29 -10.06 3.69
C PHE A 103 -15.48 -10.13 2.18
N GLU A 104 -16.72 -10.15 1.69
CA GLU A 104 -17.01 -10.11 0.26
C GLU A 104 -16.46 -8.84 -0.40
N LEU A 105 -16.80 -7.67 0.14
CA LEU A 105 -16.32 -6.38 -0.36
C LEU A 105 -14.79 -6.29 -0.30
N PHE A 106 -14.20 -6.75 0.80
CA PHE A 106 -12.76 -6.79 0.99
C PHE A 106 -12.06 -7.62 -0.09
N LEU A 107 -12.55 -8.84 -0.38
CA LEU A 107 -11.94 -9.71 -1.38
C LEU A 107 -12.10 -9.14 -2.80
N TYR A 108 -13.29 -8.65 -3.16
CA TYR A 108 -13.51 -8.08 -4.49
C TYR A 108 -12.70 -6.79 -4.72
N ASP A 109 -12.59 -5.90 -3.73
CA ASP A 109 -11.74 -4.71 -3.83
C ASP A 109 -10.26 -5.09 -4.01
N ASN A 110 -9.79 -6.12 -3.30
CA ASN A 110 -8.44 -6.66 -3.55
C ASN A 110 -8.28 -7.18 -4.98
N VAL A 111 -9.23 -7.94 -5.53
CA VAL A 111 -9.11 -8.43 -6.92
C VAL A 111 -8.95 -7.28 -7.91
N GLN A 112 -9.73 -6.20 -7.76
CA GLN A 112 -9.60 -5.03 -8.63
C GLN A 112 -8.20 -4.42 -8.55
N ARG A 113 -7.64 -4.34 -7.34
CA ARG A 113 -6.33 -3.71 -7.12
C ARG A 113 -5.15 -4.57 -7.56
N LEU A 114 -5.26 -5.89 -7.40
CA LEU A 114 -4.19 -6.85 -7.67
C LEU A 114 -3.90 -7.04 -9.17
N ALA A 115 -4.87 -6.74 -10.04
CA ALA A 115 -4.79 -6.99 -11.49
C ALA A 115 -5.05 -5.74 -12.33
N GLN A 116 -4.62 -4.56 -11.85
CA GLN A 116 -4.72 -3.30 -12.58
C GLN A 116 -3.79 -3.29 -13.81
N PRO A 117 -4.28 -2.99 -15.02
CA PRO A 117 -3.47 -3.04 -16.24
C PRO A 117 -2.29 -2.05 -16.29
N ASP A 118 -2.37 -0.95 -15.53
CA ASP A 118 -1.42 0.16 -15.53
C ASP A 118 -0.41 0.11 -14.36
N LYS A 119 -0.46 -0.93 -13.52
CA LYS A 119 0.39 -1.08 -12.33
C LYS A 119 0.96 -2.49 -12.24
N PRO A 120 2.06 -2.69 -11.48
CA PRO A 120 2.56 -4.02 -11.19
C PRO A 120 1.49 -4.92 -10.55
N SER A 121 1.39 -6.17 -11.01
CA SER A 121 0.41 -7.12 -10.48
C SER A 121 0.77 -7.64 -9.10
N GLY A 122 -0.25 -7.93 -8.28
CA GLY A 122 -0.12 -8.48 -6.94
C GLY A 122 0.07 -7.42 -5.85
N CYS A 123 0.13 -7.83 -4.58
CA CYS A 123 0.28 -6.92 -3.45
C CYS A 123 1.76 -6.57 -3.23
N MET A 124 2.08 -5.27 -3.16
CA MET A 124 3.45 -4.80 -2.91
C MET A 124 4.07 -5.40 -1.63
N LEU A 125 3.27 -5.57 -0.57
CA LEU A 125 3.73 -6.19 0.69
C LEU A 125 4.18 -7.64 0.54
N VAL A 126 3.72 -8.34 -0.50
CA VAL A 126 4.14 -9.72 -0.76
C VAL A 126 5.29 -9.66 -1.76
N VAL A 127 5.04 -8.99 -2.90
CA VAL A 127 5.96 -8.93 -4.03
C VAL A 127 7.32 -8.35 -3.67
N ALA A 128 7.35 -7.23 -2.97
CA ALA A 128 8.58 -6.48 -2.80
C ALA A 128 9.60 -7.18 -1.89
N THR A 129 9.17 -8.22 -1.15
CA THR A 129 10.01 -8.94 -0.18
C THR A 129 10.16 -10.44 -0.46
N MET A 130 9.58 -10.97 -1.53
CA MET A 130 9.55 -12.42 -1.79
C MET A 130 10.93 -13.07 -1.98
N ASN A 131 11.90 -12.32 -2.52
CA ASN A 131 13.22 -12.86 -2.89
C ASN A 131 14.38 -12.17 -2.16
N CYS A 132 14.18 -11.64 -0.95
CA CYS A 132 15.30 -11.01 -0.26
C CYS A 132 16.25 -12.02 0.40
N SER A 133 17.54 -11.68 0.37
CA SER A 133 18.63 -12.34 1.06
C SER A 133 18.60 -12.06 2.56
N ASP A 134 19.47 -12.76 3.29
CA ASP A 134 19.64 -12.55 4.74
C ASP A 134 19.95 -11.10 5.14
N HIS A 135 20.50 -10.31 4.21
CA HIS A 135 20.85 -8.90 4.45
C HIS A 135 19.62 -7.99 4.56
N ALA A 136 18.45 -8.45 4.13
CA ALA A 136 17.19 -7.72 4.17
C ALA A 136 16.15 -8.35 5.13
N GLN A 137 16.60 -9.22 6.05
CA GLN A 137 15.72 -9.88 7.03
C GLN A 137 14.89 -8.88 7.86
N GLU A 138 15.49 -7.76 8.27
CA GLU A 138 14.76 -6.73 9.03
C GLU A 138 13.62 -6.13 8.21
N VAL A 139 13.85 -5.88 6.92
CA VAL A 139 12.80 -5.39 6.00
C VAL A 139 11.72 -6.45 5.84
N GLN A 140 12.09 -7.71 5.61
CA GLN A 140 11.12 -8.81 5.52
C GLN A 140 10.27 -8.94 6.79
N HIS A 141 10.88 -8.81 7.97
CA HIS A 141 10.17 -8.89 9.25
C HIS A 141 9.15 -7.75 9.40
N ASN A 142 9.55 -6.51 9.14
CA ASN A 142 8.64 -5.35 9.20
C ASN A 142 7.45 -5.49 8.24
N ILE A 143 7.68 -6.03 7.04
CA ILE A 143 6.62 -6.27 6.06
C ILE A 143 5.72 -7.44 6.46
N LEU A 144 6.29 -8.50 7.06
CA LEU A 144 5.53 -9.60 7.65
C LEU A 144 4.57 -9.10 8.73
N GLU A 145 5.00 -8.20 9.62
CA GLU A 145 4.12 -7.63 10.64
C GLU A 145 2.92 -6.90 10.03
N LYS A 146 3.11 -6.15 8.93
CA LYS A 146 2.01 -5.49 8.20
C LYS A 146 1.03 -6.51 7.62
N ARG A 147 1.50 -7.65 7.11
CA ARG A 147 0.65 -8.76 6.64
C ARG A 147 -0.12 -9.41 7.78
N LEU A 148 0.54 -9.67 8.91
CA LEU A 148 -0.09 -10.23 10.10
C LEU A 148 -1.17 -9.31 10.66
N LYS A 149 -0.97 -7.99 10.63
CA LYS A 149 -1.99 -6.99 10.98
C LYS A 149 -3.25 -7.10 10.11
N THR A 150 -3.12 -7.44 8.83
CA THR A 150 -4.29 -7.65 7.96
C THR A 150 -5.10 -8.86 8.43
N LYS A 151 -4.43 -9.99 8.71
CA LYS A 151 -5.10 -11.19 9.27
C LYS A 151 -5.77 -10.88 10.61
N GLN A 152 -5.11 -10.12 11.48
CA GLN A 152 -5.65 -9.72 12.76
C GLN A 152 -6.95 -8.89 12.61
N LYS A 153 -7.00 -7.96 11.65
CA LYS A 153 -8.22 -7.20 11.33
C LYS A 153 -9.39 -8.08 10.89
N LEU A 154 -9.13 -9.16 10.13
CA LEU A 154 -10.16 -10.14 9.76
C LEU A 154 -10.77 -10.78 11.01
N LEU A 155 -9.92 -11.20 11.96
CA LEU A 155 -10.35 -11.80 13.22
C LEU A 155 -11.13 -10.81 14.08
N GLU A 156 -10.67 -9.57 14.21
CA GLU A 156 -11.36 -8.51 14.97
C GLU A 156 -12.75 -8.24 14.42
N ARG A 157 -12.91 -8.18 13.09
CA ARG A 157 -14.23 -8.00 12.47
C ARG A 157 -15.20 -9.15 12.77
N LEU A 158 -14.70 -10.38 12.82
CA LEU A 158 -15.48 -11.56 13.18
C LEU A 158 -15.89 -11.54 14.66
N GLN A 159 -14.97 -11.17 15.56
CA GLN A 159 -15.27 -11.01 16.98
C GLN A 159 -16.34 -9.93 17.22
N GLN A 160 -16.24 -8.81 16.50
CA GLN A 160 -17.26 -7.77 16.51
C GLN A 160 -18.61 -8.31 16.01
N ALA A 161 -18.62 -9.11 14.94
CA ALA A 161 -19.84 -9.69 14.38
C ALA A 161 -20.55 -10.65 15.36
N VAL A 162 -19.79 -11.38 16.19
CA VAL A 162 -20.37 -12.18 17.27
C VAL A 162 -21.04 -11.29 18.31
N ALA A 163 -20.40 -10.19 18.72
CA ALA A 163 -21.01 -9.23 19.65
C ALA A 163 -22.25 -8.53 19.08
N GLU A 164 -22.32 -8.38 17.75
CA GLU A 164 -23.46 -7.83 17.01
C GLU A 164 -24.59 -8.87 16.77
N GLY A 165 -24.33 -10.16 17.03
CA GLY A 165 -25.26 -11.26 16.75
C GLY A 165 -25.36 -11.66 15.27
N ASP A 166 -24.45 -11.17 14.43
CA ASP A 166 -24.38 -11.48 12.99
C ASP A 166 -23.67 -12.82 12.73
N VAL A 167 -22.73 -13.21 13.60
CA VAL A 167 -22.04 -14.50 13.57
C VAL A 167 -22.33 -15.27 14.85
N ALA A 168 -22.53 -16.58 14.75
CA ALA A 168 -22.80 -17.42 15.91
C ALA A 168 -21.61 -17.45 16.89
N GLU A 169 -21.89 -17.46 18.19
CA GLU A 169 -20.85 -17.55 19.25
C GLU A 169 -19.99 -18.83 19.14
N THR A 170 -20.53 -19.89 18.54
CA THR A 170 -19.85 -21.17 18.33
C THR A 170 -19.03 -21.23 17.04
N ALA A 171 -19.05 -20.17 16.22
CA ALA A 171 -18.34 -20.17 14.95
C ALA A 171 -16.81 -20.22 15.15
N PRO A 172 -16.07 -20.97 14.32
CA PRO A 172 -14.62 -21.14 14.47
C PRO A 172 -13.86 -19.92 13.91
N LEU A 173 -13.93 -18.77 14.60
CA LEU A 173 -13.47 -17.47 14.07
C LEU A 173 -12.03 -17.47 13.56
N GLN A 174 -11.12 -18.19 14.25
CA GLN A 174 -9.73 -18.30 13.81
C GLN A 174 -9.61 -19.05 12.48
N GLU A 175 -10.37 -20.12 12.29
CA GLU A 175 -10.36 -20.92 11.06
C GLU A 175 -10.92 -20.11 9.89
N ILE A 176 -11.97 -19.33 10.13
CA ILE A 176 -12.55 -18.40 9.14
C ILE A 176 -11.51 -17.37 8.72
N ALA A 177 -10.86 -16.70 9.70
CA ALA A 177 -9.83 -15.70 9.42
C ALA A 177 -8.63 -16.30 8.66
N ASP A 178 -8.20 -17.51 9.02
CA ASP A 178 -7.09 -18.23 8.38
C ASP A 178 -7.43 -18.62 6.94
N PHE A 179 -8.65 -19.12 6.71
CA PHE A 179 -9.14 -19.46 5.37
C PHE A 179 -9.13 -18.23 4.46
N TYR A 180 -9.78 -17.14 4.85
CA TYR A 180 -9.87 -15.94 4.01
C TYR A 180 -8.53 -15.22 3.84
N ALA A 181 -7.66 -15.22 4.86
CA ALA A 181 -6.29 -14.74 4.72
C ALA A 181 -5.48 -15.58 3.72
N THR A 182 -5.72 -16.89 3.66
CA THR A 182 -5.09 -17.80 2.70
C THR A 182 -5.61 -17.54 1.28
N VAL A 183 -6.92 -17.39 1.11
CA VAL A 183 -7.54 -17.03 -0.17
C VAL A 183 -6.93 -15.74 -0.72
N LEU A 184 -6.85 -14.67 0.09
CA LEU A 184 -6.25 -13.40 -0.31
C LEU A 184 -4.78 -13.53 -0.77
N GLN A 185 -3.99 -14.33 -0.03
CA GLN A 185 -2.60 -14.59 -0.39
C GLN A 185 -2.51 -15.37 -1.71
N GLY A 186 -3.39 -16.34 -1.94
CA GLY A 186 -3.51 -17.05 -3.20
C GLY A 186 -3.86 -16.13 -4.36
N LEU A 187 -4.84 -15.24 -4.19
CA LEU A 187 -5.22 -14.23 -5.19
C LEU A 187 -4.03 -13.35 -5.58
N THR A 188 -3.21 -12.94 -4.60
CA THR A 188 -2.01 -12.13 -4.84
C THR A 188 -1.02 -12.83 -5.76
N ILE A 189 -0.74 -14.12 -5.54
CA ILE A 189 0.19 -14.89 -6.37
C ILE A 189 -0.40 -15.15 -7.75
N GLN A 190 -1.68 -15.54 -7.83
CA GLN A 190 -2.34 -15.78 -9.12
C GLN A 190 -2.37 -14.52 -9.99
N ALA A 191 -2.62 -13.35 -9.41
CA ALA A 191 -2.57 -12.08 -10.14
C ALA A 191 -1.16 -11.80 -10.70
N ARG A 192 -0.13 -12.05 -9.89
CA ARG A 192 1.28 -11.94 -10.31
C ARG A 192 1.61 -12.91 -11.46
N ASP A 193 1.06 -14.12 -11.42
CA ASP A 193 1.24 -15.14 -12.47
C ASP A 193 0.44 -14.84 -13.75
N GLY A 194 -0.30 -13.72 -13.79
CA GLY A 194 -1.03 -13.25 -14.97
C GLY A 194 -2.51 -13.63 -15.02
N ALA A 195 -3.08 -14.14 -13.92
CA ALA A 195 -4.53 -14.33 -13.84
C ALA A 195 -5.26 -12.98 -13.96
N ASN A 196 -6.28 -12.93 -14.81
CA ASN A 196 -7.07 -11.72 -15.01
C ASN A 196 -8.16 -11.58 -13.92
N VAL A 197 -8.75 -10.39 -13.85
CA VAL A 197 -9.83 -10.03 -12.91
C VAL A 197 -10.99 -11.04 -12.92
N GLU A 198 -11.40 -11.54 -14.10
CA GLU A 198 -12.51 -12.49 -14.20
C GLU A 198 -12.17 -13.84 -13.55
N GLN A 199 -10.95 -14.34 -13.76
CA GLN A 199 -10.47 -15.58 -13.13
C GLN A 199 -10.40 -15.43 -11.61
N LEU A 200 -9.87 -14.31 -11.13
CA LEU A 200 -9.76 -14.02 -9.69
C LEU A 200 -11.13 -13.82 -9.03
N HIS A 201 -12.08 -13.18 -9.73
CA HIS A 201 -13.46 -13.07 -9.26
C HIS A 201 -14.12 -14.43 -9.04
N LYS A 202 -13.90 -15.40 -9.92
CA LYS A 202 -14.44 -16.77 -9.73
C LYS A 202 -13.89 -17.43 -8.47
N VAL A 203 -12.61 -17.19 -8.13
CA VAL A 203 -12.03 -17.67 -6.87
C VAL A 203 -12.74 -17.04 -5.67
N VAL A 204 -12.96 -15.72 -5.70
CA VAL A 204 -13.71 -15.01 -4.63
C VAL A 204 -15.13 -15.52 -4.52
N GLU A 205 -15.84 -15.70 -5.63
CA GLU A 205 -17.20 -16.24 -5.66
C GLU A 205 -17.27 -17.61 -4.96
N HIS A 206 -16.34 -18.51 -5.29
CA HIS A 206 -16.28 -19.82 -4.66
C HIS A 206 -15.92 -19.75 -3.17
N ALA A 207 -15.00 -18.87 -2.78
CA ALA A 207 -14.68 -18.65 -1.38
C ALA A 207 -15.89 -18.13 -0.60
N MET A 208 -16.66 -17.19 -1.14
CA MET A 208 -17.84 -16.65 -0.44
C MET A 208 -18.97 -17.68 -0.29
N ARG A 209 -19.07 -18.67 -1.19
CA ARG A 209 -20.00 -19.80 -1.03
C ARG A 209 -19.66 -20.69 0.16
N THR A 210 -18.41 -20.72 0.62
CA THR A 210 -18.03 -21.50 1.82
C THR A 210 -18.37 -20.77 3.11
N TRP A 211 -18.80 -19.50 3.07
CA TRP A 211 -19.17 -18.74 4.26
C TRP A 211 -20.21 -19.48 5.12
N ASP A 212 -21.19 -20.11 4.47
CA ASP A 212 -22.29 -20.81 5.16
C ASP A 212 -21.89 -22.20 5.69
N LEU A 213 -20.61 -22.59 5.54
CA LEU A 213 -20.07 -23.84 6.09
C LEU A 213 -19.43 -23.67 7.48
N PHE A 214 -19.22 -22.43 7.92
CA PHE A 214 -18.66 -22.09 9.23
C PHE A 214 -19.76 -21.78 10.25
#